data_AF-A0A534ZUN1-F1
#
_entry.id   AF-A0A534ZUN1-F1
#
_cell.length_a   1.000
_cell.length_b   1.000
_cell.length_c   1.000
_cell.angle_alpha   90.00
_cell.angle_beta   90.00
_cell.angle_gamma   90.00
#
_symmetry.space_group_name_H-M   'P 1'
#
loop_
_entity.id
_entity.type
_entity.pdbx_description
1 polymer ?
#
loop_
_entity_poly.entity_id
_entity_poly.type
_entity_poly.pdbx_seq_one_letter_code
_entity_poly.pdbx_strand_id
1 'polypeptide(L)'
;MGRDPNRRLLLAGLGITGAAALVRVAKARPLPSPSSGTSLRDVYDKVARTDQGLGEARIPVDSLPGSATALYVIDTPGVYYLTANVVGVPGKAAIDIQADQVELECDGFTFIGVPGTLACIRSTGDRRCIGIYDAGFKGWQSTCIDLTSAADSLVEECWFDSCDSTGDPAARGTCALGAGGVVFDCDVRSCHGSLVSVGQHGVIEECTNFNGDGGCFFSAGDAVMEDNFAMDNNGPGFTIQNRGVLIGNRLLKVAGINVGPGSVVSENDIGDAPAAAITVRGPRCCVEENYIADSRMGIVVVAGAGEALIDGNQITGTASGVVIDEKAPGCFVVRNCVRGMSGTVAYTIPAGSSYGPIVAVAGVGDISQVAASTHPWANFSY
;
A
#
# COMPACT_ATOMS: atom_id res chain seq x y z
N MET A 1 6.06 -20.60 -88.43
CA MET A 1 4.74 -21.23 -88.61
C MET A 1 4.18 -21.42 -87.22
N GLY A 2 3.20 -20.65 -86.73
CA GLY A 2 2.07 -20.05 -87.41
C GLY A 2 0.81 -20.73 -86.88
N ARG A 3 -0.13 -19.93 -86.37
CA ARG A 3 -1.56 -20.25 -86.12
C ARG A 3 -1.86 -21.25 -85.01
N ASP A 4 -2.95 -21.14 -84.26
CA ASP A 4 -3.93 -20.07 -84.01
C ASP A 4 -4.74 -20.56 -82.78
N PRO A 5 -5.43 -19.67 -82.06
CA PRO A 5 -6.18 -19.92 -80.85
C PRO A 5 -7.54 -20.60 -81.13
N ASN A 6 -8.23 -20.95 -80.04
CA ASN A 6 -9.63 -21.38 -79.95
C ASN A 6 -9.94 -22.87 -80.14
N ARG A 7 -10.00 -23.57 -79.02
CA ARG A 7 -11.19 -24.36 -78.64
C ARG A 7 -11.50 -24.03 -77.18
N ARG A 8 -12.23 -22.96 -76.88
CA ARG A 8 -13.71 -22.94 -76.82
C ARG A 8 -14.30 -24.24 -76.25
N LEU A 9 -14.44 -24.25 -74.93
CA LEU A 9 -15.55 -24.86 -74.19
C LEU A 9 -15.71 -23.96 -72.96
N LEU A 10 -16.49 -22.87 -72.98
CA LEU A 10 -17.95 -22.87 -72.86
C LEU A 10 -18.45 -23.85 -71.78
N LEU A 11 -18.02 -23.61 -70.53
CA LEU A 11 -18.94 -23.71 -69.39
C LEU A 11 -19.22 -22.30 -68.91
N ALA A 12 -20.41 -21.81 -69.24
CA ALA A 12 -21.00 -20.62 -68.66
C ALA A 12 -21.46 -20.94 -67.24
N GLY A 13 -21.18 -20.03 -66.31
CA GLY A 13 -21.77 -20.02 -64.97
C GLY A 13 -20.74 -19.77 -63.88
N LEU A 14 -20.58 -18.49 -63.49
CA LEU A 14 -20.24 -17.99 -62.15
C LEU A 14 -18.99 -18.63 -61.48
N GLY A 15 -17.84 -17.98 -61.27
CA GLY A 15 -17.42 -16.60 -61.39
C GLY A 15 -15.93 -16.56 -61.00
N ILE A 16 -15.11 -15.94 -61.85
CA ILE A 16 -13.73 -15.55 -61.58
C ILE A 16 -13.78 -14.02 -61.59
N THR A 17 -13.20 -13.27 -60.65
CA THR A 17 -11.85 -12.69 -60.74
C THR A 17 -11.75 -11.55 -59.74
N GLY A 18 -10.54 -11.28 -59.25
CA GLY A 18 -10.31 -10.07 -58.46
C GLY A 18 -8.86 -9.80 -58.07
N ALA A 19 -7.93 -9.79 -59.02
CA ALA A 19 -6.67 -9.06 -58.86
C ALA A 19 -6.56 -8.03 -59.98
N ALA A 20 -6.89 -6.78 -59.65
CA ALA A 20 -6.55 -5.61 -60.45
C ALA A 20 -6.31 -4.43 -59.49
N ALA A 21 -5.10 -3.89 -59.53
CA ALA A 21 -4.77 -2.60 -58.93
C ALA A 21 -5.58 -1.50 -59.65
N LEU A 22 -6.44 -0.81 -58.91
CA LEU A 22 -7.06 0.44 -59.33
C LEU A 22 -6.86 1.47 -58.21
N VAL A 23 -6.16 2.54 -58.57
CA VAL A 23 -6.02 3.79 -57.84
C VAL A 23 -7.36 4.18 -57.21
N ARG A 24 -7.47 4.10 -55.88
CA ARG A 24 -8.54 4.78 -55.16
C ARG A 24 -8.10 6.22 -54.93
N VAL A 25 -8.54 7.10 -55.82
CA VAL A 25 -8.82 8.48 -55.42
C VAL A 25 -9.72 8.39 -54.20
N ALA A 26 -9.24 8.84 -53.03
CA ALA A 26 -10.08 8.99 -51.86
C ALA A 26 -11.09 10.10 -52.18
N LYS A 27 -12.21 9.71 -52.80
CA LYS A 27 -13.41 10.53 -52.79
C LYS A 27 -13.83 10.55 -51.33
N ALA A 28 -13.59 11.66 -50.64
CA ALA A 28 -14.21 11.92 -49.36
C ALA A 28 -15.70 11.64 -49.56
N ARG A 29 -16.21 10.61 -48.87
CA ARG A 29 -17.65 10.46 -48.74
C ARG A 29 -18.14 11.79 -48.14
N PRO A 30 -19.28 12.33 -48.58
CA PRO A 30 -19.97 13.30 -47.75
C PRO A 30 -19.98 12.71 -46.35
N LEU A 31 -19.57 13.50 -45.36
CA LEU A 31 -19.73 13.13 -43.94
C LEU A 31 -21.08 12.45 -43.83
N PRO A 32 -21.19 11.26 -43.20
CA PRO A 32 -22.50 10.68 -42.95
C PRO A 32 -23.32 11.82 -42.38
N SER A 33 -24.42 12.18 -43.07
CA SER A 33 -25.42 13.10 -42.52
C SER A 33 -25.58 12.67 -41.09
N PRO A 34 -25.33 13.55 -40.10
CA PRO A 34 -25.11 13.16 -38.73
C PRO A 34 -26.15 12.10 -38.47
N SER A 35 -25.70 10.85 -38.25
CA SER A 35 -26.64 9.86 -37.75
C SER A 35 -27.38 10.61 -36.66
N SER A 36 -28.66 10.38 -36.49
CA SER A 36 -29.31 10.74 -35.24
C SER A 36 -28.67 9.95 -34.07
N GLY A 37 -27.34 9.73 -34.06
CA GLY A 37 -26.45 10.54 -33.25
C GLY A 37 -27.03 10.49 -31.89
N THR A 38 -26.69 9.38 -31.22
CA THR A 38 -27.13 9.04 -29.87
C THR A 38 -27.51 10.33 -29.21
N SER A 39 -28.81 10.58 -29.20
CA SER A 39 -29.36 11.79 -28.64
C SER A 39 -28.80 11.89 -27.22
N LEU A 40 -28.78 13.08 -26.64
CA LEU A 40 -28.52 13.17 -25.19
C LEU A 40 -29.38 12.16 -24.43
N ARG A 41 -30.58 11.84 -24.97
CA ARG A 41 -31.45 10.76 -24.51
C ARG A 41 -30.83 9.37 -24.59
N ASP A 42 -30.19 8.97 -25.68
CA ASP A 42 -29.50 7.67 -25.79
C ASP A 42 -28.27 7.58 -24.87
N VAL A 43 -27.71 8.71 -24.43
CA VAL A 43 -26.71 8.77 -23.36
C VAL A 43 -27.39 8.66 -21.99
N TYR A 44 -28.51 9.38 -21.77
CA TYR A 44 -29.34 9.29 -20.57
C TYR A 44 -29.98 7.90 -20.34
N ASP A 45 -30.20 7.15 -21.41
CA ASP A 45 -30.80 5.81 -21.41
C ASP A 45 -29.74 4.71 -21.22
N LYS A 46 -28.45 5.04 -21.29
CA LYS A 46 -27.31 4.15 -20.96
C LYS A 46 -26.86 4.25 -19.50
N VAL A 47 -27.37 5.23 -18.75
CA VAL A 47 -27.24 5.24 -17.29
C VAL A 47 -28.14 4.13 -16.76
N ALA A 48 -27.59 3.20 -15.97
CA ALA A 48 -28.34 2.08 -15.42
C ALA A 48 -29.58 2.61 -14.67
N ARG A 49 -30.76 2.36 -15.23
CA ARG A 49 -32.05 2.70 -14.63
C ARG A 49 -32.72 1.40 -14.23
N THR A 50 -33.28 1.37 -13.02
CA THR A 50 -34.39 0.46 -12.73
C THR A 50 -35.60 0.81 -13.62
N ASP A 51 -36.62 -0.05 -13.67
CA ASP A 51 -37.87 0.21 -14.43
C ASP A 51 -38.59 1.53 -14.04
N GLN A 52 -38.16 2.18 -12.95
CA GLN A 52 -38.63 3.50 -12.50
C GLN A 52 -37.70 4.68 -12.81
N GLY A 53 -36.61 4.47 -13.54
CA GLY A 53 -35.70 5.54 -13.96
C GLY A 53 -34.75 6.04 -12.88
N LEU A 54 -34.63 5.34 -11.75
CA LEU A 54 -33.67 5.65 -10.71
C LEU A 54 -32.34 4.95 -11.01
N GLY A 55 -31.25 5.72 -10.97
CA GLY A 55 -29.91 5.18 -10.78
C GLY A 55 -29.86 4.38 -9.48
N GLU A 56 -28.82 3.58 -9.31
CA GLU A 56 -28.54 2.80 -8.09
C GLU A 56 -28.97 3.56 -6.83
N ALA A 57 -29.75 2.91 -5.95
CA ALA A 57 -30.41 3.57 -4.82
C ALA A 57 -29.40 3.94 -3.73
N ARG A 58 -28.62 4.99 -3.97
CA ARG A 58 -27.69 5.57 -3.01
C ARG A 58 -28.43 6.59 -2.14
N ILE A 59 -28.09 6.63 -0.86
CA ILE A 59 -28.73 7.53 0.11
C ILE A 59 -27.80 8.74 0.34
N PRO A 60 -28.23 9.96 0.03
CA PRO A 60 -27.40 11.14 0.25
C PRO A 60 -27.21 11.35 1.76
N VAL A 61 -25.96 11.46 2.20
CA VAL A 61 -25.61 11.58 3.62
C VAL A 61 -26.26 12.82 4.26
N ASP A 62 -26.40 13.92 3.52
CA ASP A 62 -27.02 15.16 4.01
C ASP A 62 -28.53 15.08 4.22
N SER A 63 -29.17 13.98 3.79
CA SER A 63 -30.58 13.67 4.10
C SER A 63 -30.77 12.94 5.43
N LEU A 64 -29.68 12.45 6.03
CA LEU A 64 -29.73 11.64 7.24
C LEU A 64 -29.89 12.51 8.49
N PRO A 65 -30.56 11.99 9.54
CA PRO A 65 -30.57 12.67 10.83
C PRO A 65 -29.18 12.68 11.46
N GLY A 66 -28.90 13.71 12.26
CA GLY A 66 -27.72 13.77 13.11
C GLY A 66 -28.00 13.28 14.53
N SER A 67 -26.98 13.35 15.39
CA SER A 67 -27.10 13.09 16.82
C SER A 67 -26.50 14.24 17.65
N ALA A 68 -26.44 14.06 18.98
CA ALA A 68 -25.72 14.99 19.84
C ALA A 68 -24.22 15.08 19.51
N THR A 69 -23.63 14.00 18.97
CA THR A 69 -22.18 13.87 18.76
C THR A 69 -21.80 13.56 17.30
N ALA A 70 -22.74 13.64 16.36
CA ALA A 70 -22.50 13.46 14.92
C ALA A 70 -23.35 14.43 14.09
N LEU A 71 -22.86 14.82 12.91
CA LEU A 71 -23.64 15.57 11.92
C LEU A 71 -24.65 14.67 11.24
N TYR A 72 -24.23 13.47 10.86
CA TYR A 72 -25.04 12.46 10.19
C TYR A 72 -24.86 11.09 10.84
N VAL A 73 -25.92 10.32 10.93
CA VAL A 73 -25.93 8.96 11.48
C VAL A 73 -26.42 8.00 10.40
N ILE A 74 -25.60 7.00 10.08
CA ILE A 74 -25.97 5.87 9.22
C ILE A 74 -26.38 4.72 10.15
N ASP A 75 -27.69 4.50 10.33
CA ASP A 75 -28.23 3.47 11.22
C ASP A 75 -28.84 2.26 10.49
N THR A 76 -28.72 2.24 9.16
CA THR A 76 -29.22 1.18 8.29
C THR A 76 -28.14 0.73 7.31
N PRO A 77 -28.07 -0.56 6.96
CA PRO A 77 -27.19 -1.02 5.88
C PRO A 77 -27.54 -0.37 4.54
N GLY A 78 -26.56 -0.14 3.68
CA GLY A 78 -26.78 0.42 2.35
C GLY A 78 -25.59 1.18 1.78
N VAL A 79 -25.81 1.78 0.60
CA VAL A 79 -24.82 2.60 -0.10
C VAL A 79 -25.19 4.07 0.10
N TYR A 80 -24.23 4.85 0.56
CA TYR A 80 -24.36 6.27 0.89
C TYR A 80 -23.40 7.08 0.04
N TYR A 81 -23.73 8.35 -0.19
CA TYR A 81 -22.84 9.24 -0.93
C TYR A 81 -22.87 10.68 -0.42
N LEU A 82 -21.78 11.40 -0.67
CA LEU A 82 -21.70 12.83 -0.40
C LEU A 82 -22.25 13.65 -1.57
N THR A 83 -22.93 14.74 -1.25
CA THR A 83 -23.45 15.71 -2.24
C THR A 83 -22.64 17.00 -2.28
N ALA A 84 -21.79 17.21 -1.28
CA ALA A 84 -20.92 18.37 -1.11
C ALA A 84 -19.81 18.08 -0.08
N ASN A 85 -18.82 18.97 -0.01
CA ASN A 85 -17.85 18.98 1.09
C ASN A 85 -18.55 19.12 2.45
N VAL A 86 -18.03 18.44 3.47
CA VAL A 86 -18.56 18.47 4.83
C VAL A 86 -17.63 19.27 5.73
N VAL A 87 -18.14 20.35 6.32
CA VAL A 87 -17.37 21.13 7.32
C VAL A 87 -17.67 20.57 8.71
N GLY A 88 -16.62 20.23 9.45
CA GLY A 88 -16.73 19.72 10.80
C GLY A 88 -17.41 20.71 11.75
N VAL A 89 -17.95 20.19 12.85
CA VAL A 89 -18.55 20.99 13.92
C VAL A 89 -17.92 20.61 15.26
N PRO A 90 -17.54 21.59 16.11
CA PRO A 90 -16.97 21.28 17.43
C PRO A 90 -17.89 20.36 18.24
N GLY A 91 -17.30 19.34 18.86
CA GLY A 91 -18.01 18.32 19.64
C GLY A 91 -18.72 17.24 18.82
N LYS A 92 -18.54 17.22 17.49
CA LYS A 92 -19.19 16.25 16.60
C LYS A 92 -18.21 15.51 15.67
N ALA A 93 -18.53 14.26 15.38
CA ALA A 93 -18.10 13.53 14.20
C ALA A 93 -18.85 14.05 12.97
N ALA A 94 -18.30 13.86 11.76
CA ALA A 94 -19.06 14.09 10.54
C ALA A 94 -20.10 12.99 10.35
N ILE A 95 -19.65 11.73 10.38
CA ILE A 95 -20.51 10.56 10.14
C ILE A 95 -20.27 9.53 11.25
N ASP A 96 -21.36 9.09 11.88
CA ASP A 96 -21.36 7.98 12.83
C ASP A 96 -22.10 6.79 12.20
N ILE A 97 -21.37 5.72 11.93
CA ILE A 97 -21.87 4.50 11.31
C ILE A 97 -22.27 3.51 12.41
N GLN A 98 -23.57 3.22 12.44
CA GLN A 98 -24.25 2.39 13.44
C GLN A 98 -24.92 1.16 12.82
N ALA A 99 -24.53 0.79 11.60
CA ALA A 99 -24.96 -0.40 10.90
C ALA A 99 -23.77 -1.15 10.30
N ASP A 100 -23.98 -2.42 10.01
CA ASP A 100 -23.06 -3.23 9.20
C ASP A 100 -23.39 -3.06 7.71
N GLN A 101 -22.49 -3.50 6.82
CA GLN A 101 -22.72 -3.52 5.36
C GLN A 101 -23.08 -2.14 4.83
N VAL A 102 -22.19 -1.19 5.13
CA VAL A 102 -22.30 0.21 4.71
C VAL A 102 -21.19 0.49 3.71
N GLU A 103 -21.55 1.05 2.57
CA GLU A 103 -20.59 1.63 1.62
C GLU A 103 -20.81 3.14 1.61
N LEU A 104 -19.73 3.90 1.80
CA LEU A 104 -19.75 5.34 1.77
C LEU A 104 -18.86 5.84 0.62
N GLU A 105 -19.54 6.32 -0.41
CA GLU A 105 -18.92 6.87 -1.61
C GLU A 105 -18.77 8.38 -1.51
N CYS A 106 -17.54 8.84 -1.37
CA CYS A 106 -17.30 10.27 -1.17
C CYS A 106 -17.14 11.03 -2.49
N ASP A 107 -17.01 10.36 -3.64
CA ASP A 107 -16.91 10.97 -4.98
C ASP A 107 -15.89 12.13 -5.05
N GLY A 108 -14.79 12.05 -4.28
CA GLY A 108 -13.74 13.06 -4.18
C GLY A 108 -14.08 14.28 -3.29
N PHE A 109 -15.25 14.31 -2.64
CA PHE A 109 -15.62 15.37 -1.71
C PHE A 109 -14.75 15.34 -0.45
N THR A 110 -14.56 16.52 0.15
CA THR A 110 -13.63 16.73 1.27
C THR A 110 -14.36 16.97 2.58
N PHE A 111 -13.93 16.27 3.63
CA PHE A 111 -14.18 16.58 5.02
C PHE A 111 -13.17 17.64 5.51
N ILE A 112 -13.67 18.80 5.93
CA ILE A 112 -12.87 19.96 6.32
C ILE A 112 -12.93 20.12 7.84
N GLY A 113 -11.78 20.00 8.49
CA GLY A 113 -11.68 20.09 9.94
C GLY A 113 -11.91 21.47 10.52
N VAL A 114 -12.44 21.48 11.75
CA VAL A 114 -12.47 22.66 12.62
C VAL A 114 -12.04 22.27 14.03
N PRO A 115 -11.57 23.22 14.86
CA PRO A 115 -11.17 22.92 16.23
C PRO A 115 -12.25 22.27 17.10
N GLY A 116 -11.84 21.23 17.82
CA GLY A 116 -12.70 20.48 18.73
C GLY A 116 -13.63 19.47 18.06
N THR A 117 -13.41 19.13 16.78
CA THR A 117 -14.10 18.01 16.12
C THR A 117 -13.77 16.68 16.82
N LEU A 118 -14.68 15.71 16.73
CA LEU A 118 -14.39 14.32 17.09
C LEU A 118 -13.79 13.58 15.88
N ALA A 119 -13.60 12.26 15.96
CA ALA A 119 -13.23 11.46 14.80
C ALA A 119 -14.19 11.70 13.62
N CYS A 120 -13.68 11.85 12.39
CA CYS A 120 -14.49 12.33 11.25
C CYS A 120 -15.56 11.32 10.86
N ILE A 121 -15.12 10.16 10.37
CA ILE A 121 -15.96 9.01 10.10
C ILE A 121 -15.61 7.99 11.16
N ARG A 122 -16.61 7.54 11.92
CA ARG A 122 -16.41 6.54 12.96
C ARG A 122 -17.49 5.48 12.97
N SER A 123 -17.16 4.31 13.50
CA SER A 123 -18.15 3.31 13.89
C SER A 123 -18.36 3.32 15.41
N THR A 124 -19.61 3.13 15.85
CA THR A 124 -19.91 2.89 17.27
C THR A 124 -20.47 1.48 17.50
N GLY A 125 -19.89 0.79 18.50
CA GLY A 125 -20.16 -0.63 18.78
C GLY A 125 -19.39 -1.58 17.87
N ASP A 126 -19.63 -2.88 18.06
CA ASP A 126 -19.05 -3.93 17.21
C ASP A 126 -19.78 -3.92 15.86
N ARG A 127 -19.07 -3.52 14.80
CA ARG A 127 -19.60 -3.42 13.43
C ARG A 127 -18.79 -4.27 12.47
N ARG A 128 -19.28 -4.42 11.24
CA ARG A 128 -18.50 -5.06 10.17
C ARG A 128 -18.88 -4.62 8.76
N CYS A 129 -17.95 -4.83 7.82
CA CYS A 129 -18.17 -4.59 6.39
C CYS A 129 -18.55 -3.14 6.11
N ILE A 130 -17.70 -2.21 6.53
CA ILE A 130 -17.83 -0.79 6.22
C ILE A 130 -16.79 -0.45 5.15
N GLY A 131 -17.24 0.02 4.00
CA GLY A 131 -16.39 0.55 2.93
C GLY A 131 -16.42 2.08 2.93
N ILE A 132 -15.26 2.71 2.84
CA ILE A 132 -15.11 4.17 2.66
C ILE A 132 -14.21 4.38 1.44
N TYR A 133 -14.74 5.09 0.45
CA TYR A 133 -14.09 5.25 -0.84
C TYR A 133 -14.03 6.73 -1.23
N ASP A 134 -12.98 7.10 -1.97
CA ASP A 134 -12.87 8.41 -2.64
C ASP A 134 -12.96 9.62 -1.69
N ALA A 135 -12.56 9.47 -0.43
CA ALA A 135 -12.72 10.51 0.59
C ALA A 135 -11.49 11.41 0.70
N GLY A 136 -11.72 12.73 0.68
CA GLY A 136 -10.71 13.72 1.04
C GLY A 136 -10.83 14.16 2.49
N PHE A 137 -9.72 14.26 3.21
CA PHE A 137 -9.67 14.83 4.56
C PHE A 137 -8.68 15.98 4.59
N LYS A 138 -9.12 17.15 5.05
CA LYS A 138 -8.26 18.33 5.13
C LYS A 138 -8.36 19.02 6.48
N GLY A 139 -7.24 19.13 7.19
CA GLY A 139 -7.17 19.88 8.44
C GLY A 139 -8.03 19.31 9.57
N TRP A 140 -8.44 18.03 9.49
CA TRP A 140 -9.28 17.39 10.50
C TRP A 140 -8.54 17.32 11.85
N GLN A 141 -9.19 17.68 12.96
CA GLN A 141 -8.53 17.84 14.26
C GLN A 141 -8.84 16.67 15.23
N SER A 142 -8.78 15.46 14.69
CA SER A 142 -8.87 14.18 15.39
C SER A 142 -8.45 13.07 14.41
N THR A 143 -8.73 11.81 14.74
CA THR A 143 -8.65 10.70 13.77
C THR A 143 -9.63 10.94 12.61
N CYS A 144 -9.18 10.77 11.37
CA CYS A 144 -10.05 10.95 10.21
C CYS A 144 -11.00 9.76 10.09
N ILE A 145 -10.46 8.54 10.12
CA ILE A 145 -11.26 7.32 10.06
C ILE A 145 -10.99 6.46 11.30
N ASP A 146 -12.00 6.31 12.16
CA ASP A 146 -11.97 5.43 13.34
C ASP A 146 -12.96 4.28 13.16
N LEU A 147 -12.47 3.20 12.55
CA LEU A 147 -13.16 1.93 12.38
C LEU A 147 -12.53 0.85 13.26
N THR A 148 -11.89 1.23 14.37
CA THR A 148 -11.17 0.28 15.24
C THR A 148 -12.08 -0.78 15.87
N SER A 149 -13.38 -0.49 16.02
CA SER A 149 -14.40 -1.44 16.48
C SER A 149 -15.14 -2.16 15.35
N ALA A 150 -14.81 -1.88 14.09
CA ALA A 150 -15.42 -2.52 12.93
C ALA A 150 -14.46 -3.54 12.30
N ALA A 151 -14.94 -4.77 12.12
CA ALA A 151 -14.21 -5.82 11.43
C ALA A 151 -14.44 -5.77 9.91
N ASP A 152 -13.55 -6.39 9.14
CA ASP A 152 -13.70 -6.64 7.70
C ASP A 152 -14.06 -5.36 6.91
N SER A 153 -13.44 -4.24 7.27
CA SER A 153 -13.71 -2.91 6.67
C SER A 153 -12.66 -2.54 5.63
N LEU A 154 -13.05 -1.72 4.66
CA LEU A 154 -12.19 -1.29 3.56
C LEU A 154 -12.14 0.25 3.54
N VAL A 155 -10.92 0.78 3.42
CA VAL A 155 -10.68 2.19 3.11
C VAL A 155 -9.82 2.22 1.86
N GLU A 156 -10.33 2.85 0.81
CA GLU A 156 -9.73 2.85 -0.52
C GLU A 156 -9.76 4.25 -1.13
N GLU A 157 -8.72 4.59 -1.90
CA GLU A 157 -8.62 5.84 -2.68
C GLU A 157 -8.85 7.12 -1.84
N CYS A 158 -8.48 7.07 -0.56
CA CYS A 158 -8.63 8.19 0.38
C CYS A 158 -7.35 9.01 0.51
N TRP A 159 -7.47 10.34 0.60
CA TRP A 159 -6.33 11.23 0.85
C TRP A 159 -6.53 12.06 2.11
N PHE A 160 -5.44 12.23 2.85
CA PHE A 160 -5.39 12.97 4.12
C PHE A 160 -4.34 14.07 4.01
N ASP A 161 -4.75 15.33 4.12
CA ASP A 161 -3.87 16.50 3.99
C ASP A 161 -3.92 17.35 5.27
N SER A 162 -2.76 17.53 5.89
CA SER A 162 -2.58 18.46 7.01
C SER A 162 -3.55 18.21 8.18
N CYS A 163 -3.94 16.96 8.39
CA CYS A 163 -4.80 16.56 9.50
C CYS A 163 -3.98 16.44 10.79
N ASP A 164 -4.63 16.59 11.94
CA ASP A 164 -4.03 16.51 13.26
C ASP A 164 -4.81 15.53 14.14
N SER A 165 -4.26 14.33 14.28
CA SER A 165 -4.81 13.27 15.11
C SER A 165 -4.14 13.17 16.49
N THR A 166 -3.24 14.10 16.85
CA THR A 166 -2.51 14.05 18.13
C THR A 166 -3.39 14.41 19.33
N GLY A 167 -4.53 15.05 19.09
CA GLY A 167 -5.57 15.27 20.09
C GLY A 167 -6.37 14.01 20.43
N ASP A 168 -6.24 12.90 19.68
CA ASP A 168 -6.92 11.65 20.01
C ASP A 168 -6.24 10.96 21.22
N PRO A 169 -6.91 10.83 22.38
CA PRO A 169 -6.34 10.17 23.55
C PRO A 169 -5.99 8.69 23.34
N ALA A 170 -6.58 8.03 22.33
CA ALA A 170 -6.23 6.65 21.99
C ALA A 170 -5.05 6.53 21.01
N ALA A 171 -4.53 7.67 20.51
CA ALA A 171 -3.41 7.73 19.57
C ALA A 171 -3.60 6.83 18.33
N ARG A 172 -4.82 6.78 17.77
CA ARG A 172 -5.14 5.92 16.62
C ARG A 172 -4.46 6.37 15.32
N GLY A 173 -4.05 7.64 15.26
CA GLY A 173 -3.53 8.25 14.06
C GLY A 173 -4.62 8.72 13.11
N THR A 174 -4.27 8.82 11.84
CA THR A 174 -5.12 9.39 10.78
C THR A 174 -6.21 8.40 10.35
N CYS A 175 -5.86 7.12 10.18
CA CYS A 175 -6.79 6.07 9.75
C CYS A 175 -6.53 4.80 10.57
N ALA A 176 -7.58 4.26 11.20
CA ALA A 176 -7.46 3.07 12.04
C ALA A 176 -8.65 2.13 11.85
N LEU A 177 -8.38 0.91 11.41
CA LEU A 177 -9.36 -0.14 11.18
C LEU A 177 -9.19 -1.29 12.19
N GLY A 178 -10.30 -1.99 12.46
CA GLY A 178 -10.31 -3.20 13.27
C GLY A 178 -9.71 -4.43 12.55
N ALA A 179 -10.03 -5.61 13.06
CA ALA A 179 -9.54 -6.87 12.49
C ALA A 179 -10.08 -7.12 11.07
N GLY A 180 -9.26 -7.66 10.18
CA GLY A 180 -9.61 -7.84 8.77
C GLY A 180 -9.69 -6.52 7.99
N GLY A 181 -9.24 -5.42 8.57
CA GLY A 181 -9.23 -4.12 7.92
C GLY A 181 -8.26 -4.07 6.73
N VAL A 182 -8.69 -3.44 5.65
CA VAL A 182 -7.89 -3.21 4.44
C VAL A 182 -7.79 -1.72 4.19
N VAL A 183 -6.57 -1.22 4.05
CA VAL A 183 -6.30 0.14 3.57
C VAL A 183 -5.53 0.02 2.26
N PHE A 184 -6.09 0.56 1.19
CA PHE A 184 -5.59 0.38 -0.17
C PHE A 184 -5.57 1.72 -0.91
N ASP A 185 -4.52 1.98 -1.69
CA ASP A 185 -4.34 3.20 -2.51
C ASP A 185 -4.68 4.50 -1.76
N CYS A 186 -4.19 4.63 -0.53
CA CYS A 186 -4.44 5.80 0.31
C CYS A 186 -3.20 6.67 0.47
N ASP A 187 -3.38 7.99 0.58
CA ASP A 187 -2.27 8.94 0.70
C ASP A 187 -2.37 9.84 1.92
N VAL A 188 -1.42 9.72 2.85
CA VAL A 188 -1.28 10.54 4.05
C VAL A 188 -0.18 11.57 3.86
N ARG A 189 -0.54 12.86 3.92
CA ARG A 189 0.33 13.99 3.57
C ARG A 189 0.35 15.04 4.66
N SER A 190 1.55 15.32 5.18
CA SER A 190 1.78 16.44 6.11
C SER A 190 0.89 16.40 7.36
N CYS A 191 0.51 15.20 7.82
CA CYS A 191 -0.38 15.02 8.96
C CYS A 191 0.39 14.94 10.29
N HIS A 192 -0.10 15.63 11.31
CA HIS A 192 0.33 15.46 12.70
C HIS A 192 -0.40 14.23 13.28
N GLY A 193 0.32 13.21 13.74
CA GLY A 193 -0.34 11.93 14.06
C GLY A 193 -0.67 11.10 12.81
N SER A 194 0.23 11.02 11.84
CA SER A 194 0.09 10.37 10.52
C SER A 194 -0.10 8.85 10.48
N LEU A 195 -0.24 8.17 11.62
CA LEU A 195 -0.30 6.70 11.63
C LEU A 195 -1.51 6.17 10.85
N VAL A 196 -1.27 5.15 10.04
CA VAL A 196 -2.32 4.29 9.46
C VAL A 196 -2.20 2.91 10.08
N SER A 197 -3.32 2.36 10.56
CA SER A 197 -3.31 1.09 11.27
C SER A 197 -4.47 0.17 10.91
N VAL A 198 -4.17 -1.12 10.94
CA VAL A 198 -5.15 -2.20 10.82
C VAL A 198 -5.01 -3.16 11.99
N GLY A 199 -6.10 -3.85 12.33
CA GLY A 199 -6.08 -4.93 13.31
C GLY A 199 -5.36 -6.19 12.79
N GLN A 200 -5.61 -7.31 13.47
CA GLN A 200 -5.15 -8.62 13.00
C GLN A 200 -5.89 -9.03 11.72
N HIS A 201 -5.21 -9.82 10.89
CA HIS A 201 -5.62 -10.24 9.55
C HIS A 201 -5.82 -9.07 8.56
N GLY A 202 -5.17 -7.94 8.83
CA GLY A 202 -5.31 -6.73 8.02
C GLY A 202 -4.33 -6.66 6.85
N VAL A 203 -4.61 -5.74 5.93
CA VAL A 203 -3.76 -5.44 4.77
C VAL A 203 -3.59 -3.93 4.68
N ILE A 204 -2.36 -3.48 4.46
CA ILE A 204 -2.06 -2.11 4.05
C ILE A 204 -1.24 -2.20 2.77
N GLU A 205 -1.77 -1.74 1.67
CA GLU A 205 -1.18 -1.94 0.35
C GLU A 205 -1.29 -0.69 -0.51
N GLU A 206 -0.28 -0.44 -1.35
CA GLU A 206 -0.22 0.69 -2.29
C GLU A 206 -0.42 2.06 -1.63
N CYS A 207 -0.17 2.18 -0.33
CA CYS A 207 -0.37 3.43 0.41
C CYS A 207 0.89 4.28 0.44
N THR A 208 0.69 5.61 0.46
CA THR A 208 1.76 6.59 0.71
C THR A 208 1.59 7.27 2.06
N ASN A 209 2.68 7.44 2.80
CA ASN A 209 2.70 8.22 4.04
C ASN A 209 3.92 9.14 4.08
N PHE A 210 3.71 10.45 3.97
CA PHE A 210 4.82 11.40 3.87
C PHE A 210 4.67 12.67 4.71
N ASN A 211 5.82 13.18 5.17
CA ASN A 211 5.97 14.42 5.94
C ASN A 211 5.11 14.49 7.23
N GLY A 212 4.84 13.34 7.86
CA GLY A 212 4.10 13.24 9.13
C GLY A 212 4.98 12.97 10.35
N ASP A 213 4.37 12.81 11.53
CA ASP A 213 5.10 12.53 12.78
C ASP A 213 4.41 11.56 13.76
N GLY A 214 3.31 10.90 13.35
CA GLY A 214 2.58 9.94 14.19
C GLY A 214 3.02 8.48 14.06
N GLY A 215 3.87 8.19 13.08
CA GLY A 215 4.18 6.84 12.62
C GLY A 215 3.72 6.60 11.17
N CYS A 216 4.22 5.54 10.54
CA CYS A 216 3.89 5.20 9.15
C CYS A 216 2.72 4.21 9.09
N PHE A 217 3.02 2.91 9.23
CA PHE A 217 2.05 1.82 9.14
C PHE A 217 2.19 0.86 10.32
N PHE A 218 1.06 0.41 10.85
CA PHE A 218 1.02 -0.45 12.03
C PHE A 218 -0.01 -1.57 11.92
N SER A 219 0.37 -2.76 12.35
CA SER A 219 -0.58 -3.82 12.71
C SER A 219 -0.20 -4.51 14.03
N ALA A 220 -1.23 -4.84 14.81
CA ALA A 220 -1.13 -5.56 16.06
C ALA A 220 -0.84 -7.08 15.89
N GLY A 221 -0.82 -7.61 14.66
CA GLY A 221 -0.52 -9.02 14.43
C GLY A 221 -0.55 -9.38 12.95
N ASP A 222 -0.99 -10.61 12.67
CA ASP A 222 -0.99 -11.23 11.34
C ASP A 222 -1.49 -10.27 10.29
N ALA A 223 -0.61 -9.74 9.43
CA ALA A 223 -0.99 -8.72 8.47
C ALA A 223 0.00 -8.69 7.32
N VAL A 224 -0.43 -8.06 6.22
CA VAL A 224 0.41 -7.78 5.06
C VAL A 224 0.59 -6.28 4.94
N MET A 225 1.83 -5.84 4.76
CA MET A 225 2.19 -4.49 4.32
C MET A 225 2.98 -4.62 3.02
N GLU A 226 2.36 -4.31 1.90
CA GLU A 226 2.92 -4.52 0.56
C GLU A 226 2.91 -3.25 -0.27
N ASP A 227 3.97 -3.02 -1.05
CA ASP A 227 4.05 -1.94 -2.05
C ASP A 227 3.73 -0.53 -1.52
N ASN A 228 4.02 -0.29 -0.24
CA ASN A 228 3.80 1.01 0.37
C ASN A 228 5.04 1.91 0.28
N PHE A 229 4.82 3.22 0.25
CA PHE A 229 5.87 4.23 0.27
C PHE A 229 5.78 5.14 1.49
N ALA A 230 6.83 5.21 2.30
CA ALA A 230 6.93 6.19 3.38
C ALA A 230 8.19 7.03 3.31
N MET A 231 8.03 8.33 3.53
CA MET A 231 9.13 9.29 3.40
C MET A 231 9.04 10.44 4.40
N ASP A 232 10.21 10.85 4.93
CA ASP A 232 10.36 12.08 5.72
C ASP A 232 9.39 12.16 6.92
N ASN A 233 9.12 11.01 7.56
CA ASN A 233 8.27 10.92 8.75
C ASN A 233 9.09 10.90 10.04
N ASN A 234 8.69 11.72 11.02
CA ASN A 234 9.29 11.80 12.35
C ASN A 234 8.50 10.98 13.38
N GLY A 235 8.41 9.67 13.16
CA GLY A 235 7.71 8.74 14.04
C GLY A 235 8.19 7.30 13.83
N PRO A 236 7.52 6.30 14.43
CA PRO A 236 7.78 4.89 14.13
C PRO A 236 7.65 4.58 12.63
N GLY A 237 8.46 3.64 12.16
CA GLY A 237 8.40 3.13 10.79
C GLY A 237 7.26 2.13 10.62
N PHE A 238 7.52 1.10 9.83
CA PHE A 238 6.55 0.03 9.63
C PHE A 238 6.66 -0.94 10.79
N THR A 239 5.54 -1.31 11.38
CA THR A 239 5.51 -2.19 12.55
C THR A 239 4.44 -3.25 12.40
N ILE A 240 4.84 -4.51 12.40
CA ILE A 240 3.92 -5.65 12.61
C ILE A 240 4.37 -6.42 13.84
N GLN A 241 3.47 -6.59 14.80
CA GLN A 241 3.81 -7.17 16.10
C GLN A 241 3.95 -8.70 16.08
N ASN A 242 3.39 -9.41 15.09
CA ASN A 242 3.47 -10.87 14.99
C ASN A 242 3.03 -11.34 13.60
N ARG A 243 3.71 -12.36 13.04
CA ARG A 243 3.39 -13.02 11.76
C ARG A 243 3.06 -12.04 10.62
N GLY A 244 3.85 -10.98 10.50
CA GLY A 244 3.70 -10.00 9.43
C GLY A 244 4.38 -10.45 8.15
N VAL A 245 3.86 -10.00 7.00
CA VAL A 245 4.57 -10.00 5.72
C VAL A 245 4.78 -8.55 5.32
N LEU A 246 6.04 -8.14 5.21
CA LEU A 246 6.40 -6.81 4.73
C LEU A 246 7.23 -6.98 3.47
N ILE A 247 6.62 -6.69 2.31
CA ILE A 247 7.22 -6.95 1.00
C ILE A 247 7.11 -5.74 0.07
N GLY A 248 8.13 -5.50 -0.76
CA GLY A 248 8.06 -4.48 -1.83
C GLY A 248 7.99 -3.02 -1.33
N ASN A 249 8.17 -2.77 -0.04
CA ASN A 249 7.97 -1.43 0.51
C ASN A 249 9.20 -0.54 0.31
N ARG A 250 8.96 0.77 0.16
CA ARG A 250 9.99 1.81 0.13
C ARG A 250 9.91 2.69 1.36
N LEU A 251 11.00 2.76 2.12
CA LEU A 251 11.12 3.57 3.34
C LEU A 251 12.33 4.52 3.18
N LEU A 252 12.11 5.84 3.22
CA LEU A 252 13.19 6.83 3.10
C LEU A 252 13.15 7.87 4.22
N LYS A 253 14.22 8.00 5.00
CA LYS A 253 14.30 8.96 6.13
C LYS A 253 13.16 8.81 7.12
N VAL A 254 12.78 7.57 7.36
CA VAL A 254 11.80 7.17 8.36
C VAL A 254 12.48 6.21 9.34
N ALA A 255 11.92 6.02 10.53
CA ALA A 255 12.34 4.88 11.34
C ALA A 255 12.15 3.58 10.52
N GLY A 256 13.06 2.62 10.71
CA GLY A 256 13.04 1.38 9.95
C GLY A 256 11.87 0.45 10.28
N ILE A 257 11.94 -0.76 9.76
CA ILE A 257 10.97 -1.83 9.96
C ILE A 257 11.17 -2.47 11.33
N ASN A 258 10.09 -2.68 12.08
CA ASN A 258 10.06 -3.45 13.32
C ASN A 258 9.12 -4.65 13.16
N VAL A 259 9.66 -5.86 13.31
CA VAL A 259 8.85 -7.08 13.19
C VAL A 259 8.91 -7.94 14.43
N GLY A 260 7.76 -8.46 14.84
CA GLY A 260 7.66 -9.48 15.87
C GLY A 260 7.76 -10.91 15.32
N PRO A 261 7.43 -11.93 16.13
CA PRO A 261 7.76 -13.33 15.84
C PRO A 261 7.13 -13.84 14.54
N GLY A 262 7.83 -14.74 13.84
CA GLY A 262 7.27 -15.43 12.67
C GLY A 262 6.99 -14.54 11.46
N SER A 263 7.62 -13.37 11.37
CA SER A 263 7.38 -12.42 10.28
C SER A 263 8.35 -12.61 9.12
N VAL A 264 7.93 -12.21 7.92
CA VAL A 264 8.75 -12.16 6.70
C VAL A 264 8.96 -10.70 6.34
N VAL A 265 10.20 -10.31 6.08
CA VAL A 265 10.60 -8.99 5.59
C VAL A 265 11.41 -9.21 4.33
N SER A 266 10.80 -8.98 3.17
CA SER A 266 11.40 -9.33 1.88
C SER A 266 11.35 -8.16 0.89
N GLU A 267 12.35 -8.04 0.03
CA GLU A 267 12.29 -7.14 -1.15
C GLU A 267 11.99 -5.65 -0.82
N ASN A 268 12.35 -5.17 0.38
CA ASN A 268 12.13 -3.77 0.76
C ASN A 268 13.35 -2.90 0.40
N ASP A 269 13.12 -1.65 0.01
CA ASP A 269 14.13 -0.61 -0.19
C ASP A 269 14.10 0.39 0.98
N ILE A 270 15.13 0.36 1.83
CA ILE A 270 15.20 1.15 3.06
C ILE A 270 16.42 2.07 3.03
N GLY A 271 16.17 3.38 2.98
CA GLY A 271 17.18 4.43 2.92
C GLY A 271 17.16 5.37 4.13
N ASP A 272 18.34 5.79 4.58
CA ASP A 272 18.52 6.88 5.56
C ASP A 272 17.76 6.68 6.89
N ALA A 273 17.60 5.43 7.36
CA ALA A 273 16.94 5.19 8.64
C ALA A 273 17.81 5.74 9.79
N PRO A 274 17.25 6.53 10.74
CA PRO A 274 18.02 7.16 11.82
C PRO A 274 18.55 6.14 12.85
N ALA A 275 18.07 4.90 12.79
CA ALA A 275 18.46 3.77 13.64
C ALA A 275 18.73 2.53 12.77
N ALA A 276 18.33 1.34 13.23
CA ALA A 276 18.36 0.14 12.41
C ALA A 276 17.31 0.21 11.30
N ALA A 277 17.69 -0.17 10.08
CA ALA A 277 16.78 -0.29 8.96
C ALA A 277 15.75 -1.41 9.18
N ILE A 278 16.18 -2.55 9.73
CA ILE A 278 15.30 -3.66 10.11
C ILE A 278 15.64 -4.11 11.52
N THR A 279 14.63 -4.15 12.40
CA THR A 279 14.74 -4.67 13.76
C THR A 279 13.84 -5.89 13.93
N VAL A 280 14.46 -7.06 14.11
CA VAL A 280 13.78 -8.31 14.43
C VAL A 280 13.63 -8.40 15.95
N ARG A 281 12.38 -8.36 16.43
CA ARG A 281 12.01 -8.31 17.85
C ARG A 281 11.45 -9.61 18.39
N GLY A 282 11.15 -10.58 17.53
CA GLY A 282 10.64 -11.90 17.92
C GLY A 282 11.31 -13.02 17.12
N PRO A 283 11.22 -14.27 17.58
CA PRO A 283 11.94 -15.37 16.95
C PRO A 283 11.30 -15.83 15.64
N ARG A 284 12.06 -16.63 14.87
CA ARG A 284 11.61 -17.32 13.65
C ARG A 284 11.17 -16.37 12.52
N CYS A 285 11.83 -15.23 12.40
CA CYS A 285 11.60 -14.31 11.28
C CYS A 285 12.48 -14.65 10.08
N CYS A 286 12.01 -14.30 8.90
CA CYS A 286 12.79 -14.33 7.67
C CYS A 286 13.04 -12.88 7.21
N VAL A 287 14.30 -12.53 6.96
CA VAL A 287 14.71 -11.23 6.45
C VAL A 287 15.53 -11.49 5.19
N GLU A 288 14.92 -11.32 4.03
CA GLU A 288 15.53 -11.73 2.77
C GLU A 288 15.45 -10.68 1.66
N GLU A 289 16.47 -10.63 0.81
CA GLU A 289 16.45 -9.84 -0.43
C GLU A 289 16.12 -8.34 -0.26
N ASN A 290 16.40 -7.77 0.91
CA ASN A 290 16.20 -6.33 1.16
C ASN A 290 17.41 -5.52 0.69
N TYR A 291 17.14 -4.34 0.16
CA TYR A 291 18.15 -3.31 -0.11
C TYR A 291 18.13 -2.26 0.98
N ILE A 292 19.26 -2.08 1.67
CA ILE A 292 19.41 -1.12 2.76
C ILE A 292 20.55 -0.16 2.41
N ALA A 293 20.28 1.14 2.45
CA ALA A 293 21.25 2.20 2.18
C ALA A 293 21.30 3.24 3.31
N ASP A 294 22.50 3.69 3.64
CA ASP A 294 22.80 4.90 4.42
C ASP A 294 22.09 5.00 5.79
N SER A 295 21.62 3.87 6.30
CA SER A 295 20.99 3.75 7.61
C SER A 295 22.05 3.62 8.70
N ARG A 296 21.75 4.04 9.94
CA ARG A 296 22.73 3.93 11.03
C ARG A 296 23.19 2.49 11.24
N MET A 297 22.26 1.54 11.22
CA MET A 297 22.54 0.10 11.25
C MET A 297 21.69 -0.60 10.17
N GLY A 298 22.18 -1.71 9.64
CA GLY A 298 21.44 -2.54 8.70
C GLY A 298 20.36 -3.36 9.41
N ILE A 299 20.64 -4.64 9.64
CA ILE A 299 19.71 -5.60 10.23
C ILE A 299 20.13 -5.87 11.67
N VAL A 300 19.20 -5.72 12.61
CA VAL A 300 19.42 -5.98 14.03
C VAL A 300 18.46 -7.05 14.53
N VAL A 301 19.00 -8.13 15.08
CA VAL A 301 18.24 -9.15 15.81
C VAL A 301 18.48 -8.98 17.30
N VAL A 302 17.45 -8.59 18.04
CA VAL A 302 17.57 -8.24 19.46
C VAL A 302 17.52 -9.48 20.37
N ALA A 303 17.90 -9.32 21.64
CA ALA A 303 17.81 -10.38 22.64
C ALA A 303 16.42 -11.06 22.66
N GLY A 304 16.39 -12.40 22.61
CA GLY A 304 15.17 -13.20 22.57
C GLY A 304 14.54 -13.38 21.17
N ALA A 305 15.09 -12.73 20.13
CA ALA A 305 14.59 -12.82 18.75
C ALA A 305 15.36 -13.83 17.88
N GLY A 306 15.79 -14.95 18.48
CA GLY A 306 16.59 -15.98 17.81
C GLY A 306 15.89 -16.70 16.66
N GLU A 307 16.56 -17.69 16.06
CA GLU A 307 16.02 -18.50 14.96
C GLU A 307 15.64 -17.68 13.71
N ALA A 308 16.24 -16.51 13.52
CA ALA A 308 16.00 -15.68 12.34
C ALA A 308 16.82 -16.19 11.14
N LEU A 309 16.19 -16.23 9.95
CA LEU A 309 16.88 -16.37 8.67
C LEU A 309 17.22 -14.98 8.13
N ILE A 310 18.48 -14.74 7.79
CA ILE A 310 18.96 -13.50 7.19
C ILE A 310 19.69 -13.85 5.88
N ASP A 311 19.06 -13.55 4.75
CA ASP A 311 19.46 -14.11 3.47
C ASP A 311 19.47 -13.09 2.32
N GLY A 312 20.53 -13.06 1.51
CA GLY A 312 20.50 -12.32 0.24
C GLY A 312 20.33 -10.79 0.37
N ASN A 313 20.52 -10.21 1.55
CA ASN A 313 20.32 -8.76 1.73
C ASN A 313 21.53 -7.98 1.21
N GLN A 314 21.28 -6.81 0.62
CA GLN A 314 22.30 -5.87 0.20
C GLN A 314 22.28 -4.64 1.12
N ILE A 315 23.34 -4.47 1.90
CA ILE A 315 23.45 -3.42 2.92
C ILE A 315 24.62 -2.52 2.55
N THR A 316 24.37 -1.21 2.37
CA THR A 316 25.41 -0.25 1.95
C THR A 316 25.36 1.02 2.79
N GLY A 317 26.51 1.65 3.03
CA GLY A 317 26.57 2.96 3.70
C GLY A 317 26.29 2.93 5.21
N THR A 318 26.08 1.75 5.81
CA THR A 318 25.75 1.62 7.23
C THR A 318 26.98 1.58 8.15
N ALA A 319 26.85 2.04 9.40
CA ALA A 319 27.92 1.92 10.41
C ALA A 319 28.10 0.49 10.93
N SER A 320 27.03 -0.32 10.91
CA SER A 320 27.05 -1.76 11.18
C SER A 320 26.11 -2.47 10.22
N GLY A 321 26.53 -3.62 9.68
CA GLY A 321 25.71 -4.41 8.75
C GLY A 321 24.66 -5.27 9.46
N VAL A 322 24.97 -6.55 9.62
CA VAL A 322 24.12 -7.52 10.34
C VAL A 322 24.61 -7.67 11.77
N VAL A 323 23.76 -7.37 12.74
CA VAL A 323 24.07 -7.46 14.18
C VAL A 323 23.07 -8.36 14.87
N ILE A 324 23.54 -9.45 15.46
CA ILE A 324 22.72 -10.39 16.22
C ILE A 324 23.17 -10.36 17.68
N ASP A 325 22.22 -10.13 18.58
CA ASP A 325 22.44 -10.14 20.02
C ASP A 325 22.85 -11.54 20.52
N GLU A 326 23.74 -11.61 21.50
CA GLU A 326 24.22 -12.87 22.08
C GLU A 326 23.09 -13.76 22.67
N LYS A 327 21.96 -13.15 23.03
CA LYS A 327 20.76 -13.82 23.55
C LYS A 327 19.73 -14.10 22.46
N ALA A 328 20.11 -14.06 21.19
CA ALA A 328 19.31 -14.48 20.04
C ALA A 328 19.97 -15.68 19.33
N PRO A 329 19.90 -16.89 19.93
CA PRO A 329 20.56 -18.07 19.38
C PRO A 329 19.87 -18.60 18.12
N GLY A 330 20.54 -19.47 17.37
CA GLY A 330 19.92 -20.26 16.32
C GLY A 330 19.63 -19.52 15.02
N CYS A 331 20.13 -18.30 14.84
CA CYS A 331 19.98 -17.58 13.57
C CYS A 331 20.79 -18.24 12.45
N PHE A 332 20.35 -18.07 11.21
CA PHE A 332 21.03 -18.55 10.00
C PHE A 332 21.32 -17.39 9.04
N VAL A 333 22.60 -17.12 8.75
CA VAL A 333 23.04 -15.94 7.99
C VAL A 333 23.82 -16.35 6.75
N VAL A 334 23.29 -16.08 5.55
CA VAL A 334 23.88 -16.54 4.28
C VAL A 334 23.65 -15.55 3.14
N ARG A 335 24.52 -15.56 2.13
CA ARG A 335 24.36 -14.80 0.86
C ARG A 335 24.20 -13.28 1.01
N ASN A 336 24.49 -12.70 2.17
CA ASN A 336 24.37 -11.26 2.38
C ASN A 336 25.61 -10.52 1.84
N CYS A 337 25.40 -9.27 1.44
CA CYS A 337 26.42 -8.37 0.92
C CYS A 337 26.43 -7.08 1.74
N VAL A 338 27.50 -6.83 2.50
CA VAL A 338 27.62 -5.63 3.35
C VAL A 338 28.76 -4.75 2.86
N ARG A 339 28.43 -3.53 2.45
CA ARG A 339 29.37 -2.47 2.11
C ARG A 339 29.32 -1.37 3.15
N GLY A 340 30.35 -1.31 3.99
CA GLY A 340 30.44 -0.35 5.08
C GLY A 340 31.25 0.90 4.75
N MET A 341 31.13 1.92 5.59
CA MET A 341 32.15 2.97 5.69
C MET A 341 33.41 2.41 6.37
N SER A 342 34.51 3.16 6.34
CA SER A 342 35.73 2.77 7.06
C SER A 342 35.42 2.57 8.56
N GLY A 343 35.74 1.38 9.09
CA GLY A 343 35.46 1.01 10.48
C GLY A 343 34.10 0.34 10.72
N THR A 344 33.31 0.12 9.68
CA THR A 344 32.05 -0.64 9.79
C THR A 344 32.32 -2.07 10.23
N VAL A 345 31.54 -2.53 11.21
CA VAL A 345 31.45 -3.95 11.56
C VAL A 345 30.38 -4.59 10.70
N ALA A 346 30.81 -5.35 9.67
CA ALA A 346 29.89 -5.91 8.69
C ALA A 346 28.96 -6.97 9.29
N TYR A 347 29.51 -7.84 10.14
CA TYR A 347 28.78 -8.95 10.74
C TYR A 347 29.18 -9.10 12.21
N THR A 348 28.19 -9.09 13.09
CA THR A 348 28.32 -9.51 14.50
C THR A 348 27.37 -10.68 14.71
N ILE A 349 27.93 -11.90 14.68
CA ILE A 349 27.16 -13.15 14.77
C ILE A 349 27.63 -13.91 16.02
N PRO A 350 26.76 -14.15 17.01
CA PRO A 350 27.15 -14.81 18.25
C PRO A 350 27.32 -16.32 18.06
N ALA A 351 27.97 -16.96 19.04
CA ALA A 351 28.01 -18.41 19.13
C ALA A 351 26.59 -18.98 19.21
N GLY A 352 26.37 -20.15 18.59
CA GLY A 352 25.05 -20.78 18.53
C GLY A 352 24.19 -20.35 17.33
N SER A 353 24.67 -19.42 16.50
CA SER A 353 24.13 -19.17 15.15
C SER A 353 24.93 -19.92 14.08
N SER A 354 24.29 -20.24 12.96
CA SER A 354 24.93 -20.81 11.78
C SER A 354 25.11 -19.72 10.71
N TYR A 355 26.21 -19.75 9.97
CA TYR A 355 26.44 -18.79 8.89
C TYR A 355 27.36 -19.37 7.83
N GLY A 356 27.19 -18.92 6.58
CA GLY A 356 28.16 -19.22 5.52
C GLY A 356 29.44 -18.38 5.68
N PRO A 357 30.55 -18.76 5.01
CA PRO A 357 31.84 -18.07 5.17
C PRO A 357 31.72 -16.56 4.97
N ILE A 358 32.36 -15.77 5.83
CA ILE A 358 32.43 -14.30 5.69
C ILE A 358 33.69 -13.98 4.89
N VAL A 359 33.52 -13.43 3.69
CA VAL A 359 34.57 -13.21 2.72
C VAL A 359 34.77 -11.70 2.49
N ALA A 360 35.94 -11.20 2.87
CA ALA A 360 36.33 -9.82 2.62
C ALA A 360 36.86 -9.67 1.19
N VAL A 361 36.22 -8.85 0.37
CA VAL A 361 36.55 -8.70 -1.06
C VAL A 361 36.83 -7.25 -1.49
N ALA A 362 36.99 -6.34 -0.52
CA ALA A 362 37.31 -4.94 -0.77
C ALA A 362 38.59 -4.80 -1.63
N GLY A 363 38.46 -4.17 -2.81
CA GLY A 363 39.58 -3.89 -3.70
C GLY A 363 40.20 -5.09 -4.42
N VAL A 364 39.59 -6.29 -4.35
CA VAL A 364 40.19 -7.51 -4.90
C VAL A 364 39.98 -7.67 -6.42
N GLY A 365 38.91 -7.11 -6.99
CA GLY A 365 38.57 -7.32 -8.40
C GLY A 365 37.88 -8.66 -8.62
N ASP A 366 38.53 -9.63 -9.29
CA ASP A 366 38.01 -10.98 -9.46
C ASP A 366 38.01 -11.73 -8.12
N ILE A 367 36.81 -11.90 -7.55
CA ILE A 367 36.65 -12.50 -6.23
C ILE A 367 36.88 -14.02 -6.23
N SER A 368 36.89 -14.69 -7.38
CA SER A 368 37.04 -16.16 -7.47
C SER A 368 38.34 -16.68 -6.88
N GLN A 369 39.36 -15.81 -6.77
CA GLN A 369 40.66 -16.11 -6.18
C GLN A 369 40.68 -15.96 -4.65
N VAL A 370 39.64 -15.40 -4.04
CA VAL A 370 39.55 -15.24 -2.59
C VAL A 370 39.04 -16.54 -1.97
N ALA A 371 39.70 -17.00 -0.91
CA ALA A 371 39.29 -18.21 -0.20
C ALA A 371 37.82 -18.15 0.22
N ALA A 372 37.10 -19.25 0.02
CA ALA A 372 35.68 -19.42 0.34
C ALA A 372 34.68 -18.52 -0.43
N SER A 373 35.13 -17.67 -1.36
CA SER A 373 34.27 -16.82 -2.20
C SER A 373 33.32 -17.60 -3.10
N THR A 374 33.68 -18.83 -3.48
CA THR A 374 32.87 -19.69 -4.35
C THR A 374 31.87 -20.54 -3.57
N HIS A 375 31.78 -20.38 -2.24
CA HIS A 375 30.81 -21.11 -1.43
C HIS A 375 29.39 -20.58 -1.73
N PRO A 376 28.39 -21.43 -2.01
CA PRO A 376 27.05 -20.99 -2.44
C PRO A 376 26.29 -20.16 -1.39
N TRP A 377 26.74 -20.24 -0.13
CA TRP A 377 26.19 -19.50 1.00
C TRP A 377 27.12 -18.41 1.55
N ALA A 378 28.19 -18.05 0.83
CA ALA A 378 29.14 -17.03 1.29
C ALA A 378 28.43 -15.70 1.58
N ASN A 379 28.84 -15.05 2.67
CA ASN A 379 28.50 -13.67 3.00
C ASN A 379 29.69 -12.78 2.60
N PHE A 380 29.44 -11.64 1.99
CA PHE A 380 30.49 -10.73 1.52
C PHE A 380 30.54 -9.45 2.33
N SER A 381 31.77 -8.95 2.55
CA SER A 381 32.04 -7.60 3.02
C SER A 381 32.99 -6.89 2.06
N TYR A 382 32.68 -5.66 1.62
CA TYR A 382 33.47 -4.95 0.61
C TYR A 382 33.48 -3.43 0.75
#